data_AF-A0A5N9A864-F1
#
_entry.id   AF-A0A5N9A864-F1
#
_cell.length_a   1.000
_cell.length_b   1.000
_cell.length_c   1.000
_cell.angle_alpha   90.00
_cell.angle_beta   90.00
_cell.angle_gamma   90.00
#
_symmetry.space_group_name_H-M   'P 1'
#
loop_
_entity.id
_entity.type
_entity.pdbx_description
1 polymer ?
#
loop_
_entity_poly.entity_id
_entity_poly.type
_entity_poly.pdbx_seq_one_letter_code
_entity_poly.pdbx_strand_id
1 'polypeptide(L)' 'MSNTPSHLGYVNIYVRNAEASRQWYEGVPGLHTYDFVAGRAAFMSANLDESHEIALMEVGENADGPH' A
#
# COMPACT_ATOMS: atom_id res chain seq x y z
N MET A 1 -22.28 -5.25 19.78
CA MET A 1 -20.84 -4.94 19.54
C MET A 1 -20.68 -3.44 19.71
N SER A 2 -19.78 -2.97 20.58
CA SER A 2 -19.49 -1.54 20.63
C SER A 2 -18.64 -1.21 19.40
N ASN A 3 -19.02 -0.18 18.64
CA ASN A 3 -18.30 0.27 17.45
C ASN A 3 -17.10 1.14 17.87
N THR A 4 -16.30 0.66 18.82
CA THR A 4 -15.10 1.37 19.27
C THR A 4 -13.91 0.81 18.51
N PRO A 5 -13.27 1.58 17.61
CA PRO A 5 -12.08 1.11 16.92
C PRO A 5 -10.96 0.78 17.92
N SER A 6 -10.27 -0.35 17.73
CA SER A 6 -9.14 -0.77 18.57
C SER A 6 -7.81 -0.15 18.12
N HIS A 7 -7.60 -0.05 16.81
CA HIS A 7 -6.42 0.55 16.18
C HIS A 7 -6.73 0.90 14.72
N LEU A 8 -5.79 1.59 14.07
CA LEU A 8 -5.81 1.77 12.62
C LEU A 8 -5.61 0.42 11.92
N GLY A 9 -6.39 0.13 10.87
CA GLY A 9 -6.27 -1.12 10.12
C GLY A 9 -5.21 -1.05 9.02
N TYR A 10 -5.39 -0.14 8.06
CA TYR A 10 -4.48 0.04 6.93
C TYR A 10 -4.58 1.46 6.38
N VAL A 11 -3.63 1.83 5.52
CA VAL A 11 -3.64 3.09 4.79
C VAL A 11 -3.51 2.87 3.28
N ASN A 12 -4.23 3.68 2.51
CA ASN A 12 -4.06 3.76 1.06
C ASN A 12 -3.10 4.92 0.74
N ILE A 13 -2.05 4.64 -0.02
CA ILE A 13 -1.06 5.61 -0.45
C ILE A 13 -1.13 5.72 -1.96
N TYR A 14 -1.49 6.89 -2.46
CA TYR A 14 -1.53 7.15 -3.90
C TYR A 14 -0.12 7.43 -4.41
N VAL A 15 0.32 6.63 -5.39
CA VAL A 15 1.66 6.68 -5.97
C VAL A 15 1.57 6.76 -7.48
N ARG A 16 2.54 7.43 -8.11
CA ARG A 16 2.60 7.54 -9.58
C ARG A 16 2.80 6.20 -10.27
N ASN A 17 3.54 5.30 -9.63
CA ASN A 17 3.89 3.99 -10.16
C ASN A 17 3.85 2.96 -9.02
N ALA A 18 2.88 2.03 -9.06
CA ALA A 18 2.73 1.04 -7.99
C ALA A 18 3.87 0.01 -8.02
N GLU A 19 4.40 -0.34 -9.19
CA GLU A 19 5.48 -1.32 -9.31
C GLU A 19 6.78 -0.81 -8.70
N ALA A 20 7.22 0.39 -9.11
CA ALA A 20 8.44 1.00 -8.60
C ALA A 20 8.34 1.27 -7.08
N SER A 21 7.16 1.71 -6.63
CA SER A 21 6.91 1.93 -5.20
C SER A 21 6.98 0.61 -4.43
N ARG A 22 6.32 -0.45 -4.91
CA ARG A 22 6.36 -1.79 -4.31
C ARG A 22 7.79 -2.28 -4.15
N GLN A 23 8.60 -2.19 -5.21
CA GLN A 23 10.01 -2.60 -5.17
C GLN A 23 10.80 -1.81 -4.11
N TRP A 24 10.53 -0.51 -3.97
CA TRP A 24 11.15 0.29 -2.92
C TRP A 24 10.72 -0.17 -1.51
N TYR A 25 9.42 -0.42 -1.30
CA TYR A 25 8.90 -0.90 -0.01
C TYR A 25 9.35 -2.33 0.33
N GLU A 26 9.56 -3.20 -0.66
CA GLU A 26 10.21 -4.50 -0.46
C GLU A 26 11.69 -4.35 -0.13
N GLY A 27 12.40 -3.48 -0.84
CA GLY A 27 13.85 -3.38 -0.73
C GLY A 27 14.35 -2.58 0.47
N VAL A 28 13.60 -1.57 0.92
CA VAL A 28 14.05 -0.64 1.96
C VAL A 28 13.47 -1.01 3.34
N PRO A 29 12.14 -0.95 3.57
CA PRO A 29 11.55 -1.40 4.82
C PRO A 29 11.34 -2.92 4.91
N GLY A 30 11.48 -3.68 3.82
CA GLY A 30 11.34 -5.15 3.87
C GLY A 30 9.90 -5.64 3.92
N LEU A 31 8.93 -4.86 3.43
CA LEU A 31 7.52 -5.26 3.48
C LEU A 31 7.24 -6.44 2.56
N HIS A 32 6.34 -7.32 2.98
CA HIS A 32 5.85 -8.42 2.16
C HIS A 32 4.71 -7.93 1.24
N THR A 33 4.76 -8.29 -0.04
CA THR A 33 3.65 -8.08 -0.98
C THR A 33 2.73 -9.30 -1.00
N TYR A 34 1.46 -9.12 -0.64
CA TYR A 34 0.45 -10.16 -0.75
C TYR A 34 -0.13 -10.29 -2.15
N ASP A 35 -0.47 -9.16 -2.75
CA ASP A 35 -1.06 -9.10 -4.09
C ASP A 35 -0.57 -7.86 -4.83
N PHE A 36 -0.43 -8.01 -6.14
CA PHE A 36 0.04 -6.97 -7.03
C PHE A 36 -0.71 -7.03 -8.36
N VAL A 37 -1.40 -5.93 -8.67
CA VAL A 37 -2.08 -5.72 -9.94
C VAL A 37 -1.35 -4.59 -10.68
N ALA A 38 -0.61 -4.97 -11.72
CA ALA A 38 0.17 -4.04 -12.53
C ALA A 38 -0.70 -2.89 -13.07
N GLY A 39 -0.17 -1.66 -12.97
CA GLY A 39 -0.89 -0.44 -13.37
C GLY A 39 -2.06 -0.05 -12.45
N ARG A 40 -2.21 -0.70 -11.28
CA ARG A 40 -3.35 -0.47 -10.39
C ARG A 40 -2.99 -0.40 -8.92
N ALA A 41 -2.47 -1.47 -8.33
CA ALA A 41 -2.22 -1.50 -6.90
C ALA A 41 -1.22 -2.57 -6.44
N ALA A 42 -0.61 -2.35 -5.28
CA ALA A 42 0.14 -3.35 -4.51
C ALA A 42 -0.31 -3.33 -3.04
N PHE A 43 -0.56 -4.51 -2.46
CA PHE A 43 -0.98 -4.67 -1.06
C PHE A 43 0.17 -5.25 -0.25
N MET A 44 0.60 -4.52 0.79
CA MET A 44 1.84 -4.79 1.50
C MET A 44 1.66 -4.79 3.02
N SER A 45 2.46 -5.58 3.72
CA SER A 45 2.42 -5.68 5.19
C SER A 45 3.81 -5.92 5.78
N ALA A 46 4.03 -5.40 6.99
CA ALA A 46 5.14 -5.79 7.85
C ALA A 46 4.75 -6.97 8.75
N ASN A 47 3.47 -7.08 9.11
CA ASN A 47 2.93 -8.20 9.87
C ASN A 47 2.26 -9.24 8.95
N LEU A 48 2.78 -10.47 8.93
CA LEU A 48 2.25 -11.54 8.09
C LEU A 48 0.90 -12.12 8.57
N ASP A 49 0.48 -11.78 9.78
CA ASP A 49 -0.83 -12.16 10.33
C ASP A 49 -1.96 -11.21 9.89
N GLU A 50 -1.60 -10.05 9.32
CA GLU A 50 -2.55 -9.05 8.81
C GLU A 50 -2.69 -9.14 7.30
N SER A 51 -3.89 -8.86 6.77
CA SER A 51 -4.13 -8.96 5.32
C SER A 51 -3.29 -7.97 4.50
N HIS A 52 -3.11 -6.75 5.01
CA HIS A 52 -2.23 -5.69 4.53
C HIS A 52 -2.30 -4.52 5.51
N GLU A 53 -1.23 -3.75 5.59
CA GLU A 53 -1.16 -2.52 6.36
C GLU A 53 -1.07 -1.30 5.43
N ILE A 54 -0.56 -1.50 4.21
CA ILE A 54 -0.42 -0.48 3.18
C ILE A 54 -0.99 -1.00 1.86
N ALA A 55 -1.81 -0.18 1.20
CA ALA A 55 -2.15 -0.36 -0.22
C ALA A 55 -1.56 0.80 -1.03
N LEU A 56 -0.63 0.49 -1.93
CA LEU A 56 -0.09 1.44 -2.91
C LEU A 56 -1.06 1.49 -4.09
N MET A 57 -1.67 2.65 -4.34
CA MET A 57 -2.68 2.85 -5.38
C MET A 57 -2.09 3.68 -6.53
N GLU A 58 -2.04 3.13 -7.74
CA GLU A 58 -1.46 3.83 -8.88
C GLU A 58 -2.37 4.95 -9.39
N VAL A 59 -1.81 6.15 -9.54
CA VAL A 59 -2.47 7.33 -10.14
C VAL A 59 -1.85 7.74 -11.48
N GLY A 60 -0.78 7.05 -11.90
CA GLY A 60 -0.06 7.30 -13.14
C GLY A 60 1.04 8.34 -13.02
N GLU A 61 2.04 8.24 -13.89
CA GLU A 61 3.26 9.08 -13.89
C GLU A 61 3.00 10.58 -13.94
N ASN A 62 1.92 11.00 -14.60
CA ASN A 62 1.57 12.40 -14.78
C ASN A 62 0.56 12.92 -13.75
N ALA A 63 0.31 12.18 -12.66
CA ALA A 63 -0.61 12.63 -11.64
C ALA A 63 -0.14 13.94 -11.00
N ASP A 64 -1.11 14.84 -10.83
CA ASP A 64 -0.94 16.11 -10.13
C ASP A 64 -0.53 15.88 -8.68
N GLY A 65 0.12 16.88 -8.08
CA GLY A 65 0.44 16.87 -6.67
C GLY A 65 -0.83 16.91 -5.80
N PRO A 66 -0.70 16.62 -4.49
CA PRO A 66 -1.81 16.80 -3.56
C PRO A 66 -2.35 18.24 -3.64
N HIS A 67 -3.67 18.36 -3.75
CA HIS A 67 -4.40 19.64 -3.74
C HIS A 67 -4.81 20.03 -2.32
#